data_AF-A0A370BVQ0-F1
#
_entry.id   AF-A0A370BVQ0-F1
#
_cell.length_a   1.000
_cell.length_b   1.000
_cell.length_c   1.000
_cell.angle_alpha   90.00
_cell.angle_beta   90.00
_cell.angle_gamma   90.00
#
_symmetry.space_group_name_H-M   'P 1'
#
loop_
_entity.id
_entity.type
_entity.pdbx_description
1 polymer ?
#
loop_
_entity_poly.entity_id
_entity_poly.type
_entity_poly.pdbx_seq_one_letter_code
_entity_poly.pdbx_strand_id
1 'polypeptide(L)'
;MRMIPSLCAAALLFRSALAVTIPEINGDRYVSSYQGKRVSGLKGLVTAKGSSGFYLRATDADSDSRTSNSIYVYGSSGVSQVTVGDIVTLSGKATEYRSSSSYVYSTEIESPSDIQVLSSDNTVTPVVIGKDNLDPPTEQYSSLDNGDVFSLPSNSSRLATANPVLEPTEYGMDFWQSLSGELATLTGLTAISKANSYGDTWVIGDWPVTGKNDRGGLTMRANDSNPESIVIGSPLDGTKNPTDTKLGDTLEDITGIITQAYGFYTLLPLTALTKTGSNTTEATATTLQADGTCSSTTIGDYNVDNFSPQSSTMSGIGEHIAKYLNSPTVLFLQEIQDNSGATDDGVVSANETLSKLASAVKEHGGVAYNYTDIDPENDTNGGERGGNIRPAYLYDPSVVRLRNYNPGSSTDSTSVLSDGSLSYNPGLIDPSNEAWDDSRKPLVAQWETLDGKNTFYTINVHFTSKYDSTSLEGDPRPPVNGWVENRVDQAKVVAKFVTSILDVNSDAKIITAGDFNEYAFVEPLEVFVSESKLQDLEEVTGIPATERYTYLYNQNCESLDHMYVSSALTSGAKMEHIHVNSWVSTDDELSDHDPTVALFNMCE
;
A
#
# COMPACT_ATOMS: atom_id res chain seq x y z
N MET A 1 58.23 63.89 -41.51
CA MET A 1 58.40 62.65 -40.72
C MET A 1 58.19 63.02 -39.26
N ARG A 2 56.99 63.01 -38.67
CA ARG A 2 56.01 61.93 -38.43
C ARG A 2 56.62 60.71 -37.73
N MET A 3 56.40 60.60 -36.43
CA MET A 3 55.98 59.36 -35.78
C MET A 3 54.98 59.70 -34.67
N ILE A 4 53.84 59.02 -34.72
CA ILE A 4 52.63 59.16 -33.92
C ILE A 4 52.70 58.08 -32.82
N PRO A 5 52.30 58.33 -31.57
CA PRO A 5 52.16 57.26 -30.59
C PRO A 5 50.80 56.56 -30.80
N SER A 6 50.84 55.25 -31.09
CA SER A 6 49.65 54.40 -31.13
C SER A 6 49.09 54.20 -29.72
N LEU A 7 47.88 54.71 -29.49
CA LEU A 7 46.98 54.23 -28.44
C LEU A 7 46.53 52.81 -28.81
N CYS A 8 46.92 51.80 -28.02
CA CYS A 8 46.28 50.50 -28.07
C CYS A 8 44.97 50.56 -27.26
N ALA A 9 43.83 50.55 -27.94
CA ALA A 9 42.54 50.28 -27.32
C ALA A 9 42.38 48.76 -27.18
N ALA A 10 42.41 48.25 -25.95
CA ALA A 10 42.01 46.89 -25.65
C ALA A 10 40.47 46.85 -25.61
N ALA A 11 39.85 46.28 -26.64
CA ALA A 11 38.43 45.98 -26.63
C ALA A 11 38.19 44.76 -25.73
N LEU A 12 37.70 45.00 -24.51
CA LEU A 12 37.13 43.97 -23.64
C LEU A 12 35.85 43.44 -24.31
N LEU A 13 35.93 42.26 -24.90
CA LEU A 13 34.76 41.47 -25.29
C LEU A 13 34.07 41.00 -24.01
N PHE A 14 33.14 41.79 -23.49
CA PHE A 14 32.13 41.30 -22.55
C PHE A 14 31.26 40.29 -23.30
N ARG A 15 31.50 39.00 -23.09
CA ARG A 15 30.45 38.00 -23.31
C ARG A 15 29.39 38.28 -22.27
N SER A 16 28.25 38.82 -22.67
CA SER A 16 27.02 38.78 -21.89
C SER A 16 26.69 37.31 -21.67
N ALA A 17 27.06 36.77 -20.51
CA ALA A 17 26.51 35.49 -20.07
C ALA A 17 25.00 35.74 -19.87
N LEU A 18 24.17 35.06 -20.66
CA LEU A 18 22.73 35.06 -20.45
C LEU A 18 22.46 34.53 -19.03
N ALA A 19 21.48 35.12 -18.35
CA ALA A 19 21.06 34.62 -17.03
C ALA A 19 20.48 33.22 -17.21
N VAL A 20 20.86 32.32 -16.30
CA VAL A 20 20.36 30.94 -16.28
C VAL A 20 18.85 30.94 -16.01
N THR A 21 18.11 30.09 -16.72
CA THR A 21 16.65 29.99 -16.57
C THR A 21 16.25 28.93 -15.54
N ILE A 22 15.02 28.99 -15.06
CA ILE A 22 14.47 27.98 -14.13
C ILE A 22 14.47 26.57 -14.77
N PRO A 23 14.01 26.37 -16.02
CA PRO A 23 14.10 25.07 -16.70
C PRO A 23 15.52 24.54 -16.84
N GLU A 24 16.51 25.41 -17.10
CA GLU A 24 17.92 25.00 -17.16
C GLU A 24 18.43 24.52 -15.79
N ILE A 25 17.97 25.14 -14.69
CA ILE A 25 18.31 24.70 -13.34
C ILE A 25 17.70 23.34 -13.07
N ASN A 26 16.40 23.15 -13.29
CA ASN A 26 15.76 21.87 -13.04
C ASN A 26 16.37 20.77 -13.94
N GLY A 27 16.49 21.05 -15.24
CA GLY A 27 16.97 20.08 -16.22
C GLY A 27 15.95 18.97 -16.50
N ASP A 28 16.32 18.07 -17.41
CA ASP A 28 15.47 16.96 -17.89
C ASP A 28 15.70 15.66 -17.09
N ARG A 29 16.10 15.77 -15.82
CA ARG A 29 16.52 14.65 -14.96
C ARG A 29 16.14 14.89 -13.50
N TYR A 30 16.25 13.85 -12.67
CA TYR A 30 15.97 13.92 -11.23
C TYR A 30 16.96 14.75 -10.40
N VAL A 31 18.21 14.85 -10.83
CA VAL A 31 19.27 15.62 -10.16
C VAL A 31 19.79 16.69 -11.11
N SER A 32 19.70 17.93 -10.66
CA SER A 32 20.11 19.11 -11.41
C SER A 32 21.60 19.12 -11.73
N SER A 33 21.93 19.49 -12.97
CA SER A 33 23.31 19.82 -13.35
C SER A 33 23.84 21.10 -12.67
N TYR A 34 22.97 21.87 -12.03
CA TYR A 34 23.27 23.06 -11.24
C TYR A 34 23.42 22.80 -9.74
N GLN A 35 23.25 21.56 -9.28
CA GLN A 35 23.46 21.21 -7.87
C GLN A 35 24.77 21.81 -7.33
N GLY A 36 24.64 22.59 -6.25
CA GLY A 36 25.76 23.25 -5.58
C GLY A 36 26.23 24.56 -6.22
N LYS A 37 25.77 24.92 -7.42
CA LYS A 37 26.19 26.13 -8.13
C LYS A 37 25.42 27.36 -7.64
N ARG A 38 26.08 28.51 -7.67
CA ARG A 38 25.41 29.81 -7.46
C ARG A 38 24.81 30.29 -8.77
N VAL A 39 23.60 30.82 -8.69
CA VAL A 39 22.88 31.46 -9.80
C VAL A 39 22.60 32.91 -9.44
N SER A 40 22.58 33.78 -10.43
CA SER A 40 22.37 35.22 -10.26
C SER A 40 21.47 35.76 -11.35
N GLY A 41 20.57 36.66 -10.98
CA GLY A 41 19.61 37.23 -11.92
C GLY A 41 18.54 36.24 -12.38
N LEU A 42 18.29 35.17 -11.60
CA LEU A 42 17.22 34.21 -11.86
C LEU A 42 15.89 34.97 -11.83
N LYS A 43 15.10 34.88 -12.88
CA LYS A 43 13.86 35.63 -13.05
C LYS A 43 12.66 34.69 -13.07
N GLY A 44 11.60 35.02 -12.33
CA GLY A 44 10.37 34.23 -12.32
C GLY A 44 9.16 34.97 -11.74
N LEU A 45 7.98 34.49 -12.09
CA LEU A 45 6.68 34.87 -11.54
C LEU A 45 6.41 34.11 -10.24
N VAL A 46 6.07 34.80 -9.17
CA VAL A 46 5.67 34.18 -7.89
C VAL A 46 4.28 33.59 -8.04
N THR A 47 4.18 32.25 -7.99
CA THR A 47 2.92 31.51 -8.19
C THR A 47 2.23 31.15 -6.87
N ALA A 48 3.00 30.84 -5.83
CA ALA A 48 2.50 30.52 -4.51
C ALA A 48 3.54 30.86 -3.42
N LYS A 49 3.09 30.86 -2.16
CA LYS A 49 3.92 31.13 -0.99
C LYS A 49 3.57 30.16 0.13
N GLY A 50 4.59 29.72 0.87
CA GLY A 50 4.45 29.04 2.14
C GLY A 50 5.16 29.81 3.26
N SER A 51 5.17 29.25 4.47
CA SER A 51 5.83 29.87 5.63
C SER A 51 7.36 29.90 5.51
N SER A 52 7.94 28.92 4.81
CA SER A 52 9.40 28.74 4.71
C SER A 52 10.02 29.17 3.39
N GLY A 53 9.19 29.55 2.41
CA GLY A 53 9.66 29.89 1.07
C GLY A 53 8.52 30.25 0.11
N PHE A 54 8.84 30.42 -1.16
CA PHE A 54 7.89 30.75 -2.22
C PHE A 54 8.26 30.05 -3.52
N TYR A 55 7.31 29.95 -4.44
CA TYR A 55 7.47 29.23 -5.70
C TYR A 55 7.55 30.23 -6.85
N LEU A 56 8.50 29.99 -7.77
CA LEU A 56 8.69 30.79 -8.97
C LEU A 56 8.42 29.96 -10.20
N ARG A 57 7.67 30.50 -11.16
CA ARG A 57 7.58 29.99 -12.54
C ARG A 57 8.39 30.87 -13.48
N ALA A 58 9.10 30.29 -14.44
CA ALA A 58 9.82 31.03 -15.47
C ALA A 58 8.88 31.99 -16.23
N THR A 59 9.34 33.21 -16.51
CA THR A 59 8.62 34.10 -17.46
C THR A 59 8.88 33.72 -18.90
N ASP A 60 9.99 33.03 -19.14
CA ASP A 60 10.48 32.60 -20.45
C ASP A 60 10.50 31.06 -20.43
N ALA A 61 9.33 30.48 -20.16
CA ALA A 61 9.13 29.04 -20.07
C ALA A 61 9.53 28.34 -21.37
N ASP A 62 10.13 27.16 -21.27
CA ASP A 62 10.37 26.32 -22.44
C ASP A 62 9.18 25.39 -22.72
N SER A 63 9.26 24.65 -23.82
CA SER A 63 8.24 23.70 -24.26
C SER A 63 8.67 22.26 -24.07
N ASP A 64 9.75 22.00 -23.34
CA ASP A 64 10.24 20.65 -23.10
C ASP A 64 9.46 20.08 -21.92
N SER A 65 8.64 19.06 -22.18
CA SER A 65 7.79 18.46 -21.15
C SER A 65 8.58 17.75 -20.06
N ARG A 66 9.90 17.58 -20.23
CA ARG A 66 10.80 16.91 -19.29
C ARG A 66 11.39 17.87 -18.26
N THR A 67 11.23 19.19 -18.44
CA THR A 67 11.79 20.20 -17.56
C THR A 67 10.67 20.95 -16.84
N SER A 68 10.71 20.99 -15.51
CA SER A 68 9.79 21.85 -14.78
C SER A 68 10.12 23.33 -15.06
N ASN A 69 9.07 24.09 -15.37
CA ASN A 69 9.15 25.53 -15.53
C ASN A 69 9.07 26.28 -14.20
N SER A 70 8.98 25.56 -13.07
CA SER A 70 8.86 26.12 -11.74
C SER A 70 9.92 25.61 -10.77
N ILE A 71 10.24 26.39 -9.75
CA ILE A 71 11.22 26.03 -8.72
C ILE A 71 10.82 26.60 -7.36
N TYR A 72 11.11 25.84 -6.32
CA TYR A 72 10.96 26.31 -4.95
C TYR A 72 12.16 27.17 -4.52
N VAL A 73 11.87 28.29 -3.87
CA VAL A 73 12.87 29.17 -3.26
C VAL A 73 12.77 29.05 -1.74
N TYR A 74 13.70 28.30 -1.15
CA TYR A 74 13.78 28.08 0.28
C TYR A 74 14.43 29.26 1.00
N GLY A 75 13.71 29.83 1.96
CA GLY A 75 14.19 30.92 2.80
C GLY A 75 13.06 31.85 3.25
N SER A 76 12.70 31.76 4.53
CA SER A 76 11.62 32.55 5.13
C SER A 76 11.84 34.06 5.04
N SER A 77 13.09 34.52 5.00
CA SER A 77 13.45 35.94 4.84
C SER A 77 13.04 36.54 3.48
N GLY A 78 12.92 35.71 2.44
CA GLY A 78 12.46 36.13 1.12
C GLY A 78 10.94 36.24 1.02
N VAL A 79 10.20 35.49 1.84
CA VAL A 79 8.73 35.41 1.78
C VAL A 79 8.06 36.76 2.01
N SER A 80 8.58 37.60 2.90
CA SER A 80 8.02 38.92 3.17
C SER A 80 8.38 39.97 2.10
N GLN A 81 9.27 39.65 1.16
CA GLN A 81 9.75 40.57 0.12
C GLN A 81 8.97 40.44 -1.20
N VAL A 82 8.07 39.46 -1.30
CA VAL A 82 7.36 39.12 -2.54
C VAL A 82 5.87 38.86 -2.28
N THR A 83 5.06 39.05 -3.31
CA THR A 83 3.62 38.74 -3.34
C THR A 83 3.33 37.82 -4.52
N VAL A 84 2.31 36.96 -4.39
CA VAL A 84 1.83 36.17 -5.55
C VAL A 84 1.43 37.13 -6.68
N GLY A 85 1.87 36.85 -7.90
CA GLY A 85 1.71 37.75 -9.05
C GLY A 85 2.87 38.73 -9.27
N ASP A 86 3.87 38.78 -8.38
CA ASP A 86 5.11 39.52 -8.64
C ASP A 86 5.99 38.75 -9.63
N ILE A 87 6.56 39.45 -10.61
CA ILE A 87 7.74 38.97 -11.34
C ILE A 87 8.97 39.52 -10.63
N VAL A 88 9.82 38.63 -10.15
CA VAL A 88 11.02 38.98 -9.40
C VAL A 88 12.28 38.53 -10.13
N THR A 89 13.40 39.15 -9.79
CA THR A 89 14.73 38.58 -10.02
C THR A 89 15.45 38.38 -8.70
N LEU A 90 16.25 37.32 -8.60
CA LEU A 90 17.03 36.99 -7.39
C LEU A 90 18.34 36.28 -7.71
N SER A 91 19.20 36.19 -6.70
CA SER A 91 20.40 35.36 -6.68
C SER A 91 20.28 34.30 -5.57
N GLY A 92 20.91 33.15 -5.75
CA GLY A 92 20.86 32.06 -4.76
C GLY A 92 21.80 30.92 -5.09
N LYS A 93 21.61 29.78 -4.42
CA LYS A 93 22.35 28.55 -4.69
C LYS A 93 21.35 27.45 -5.04
N ALA A 94 21.55 26.79 -6.18
CA ALA A 94 20.77 25.61 -6.52
C ALA A 94 21.22 24.42 -5.68
N THR A 95 20.27 23.73 -5.07
CA THR A 95 20.49 22.60 -4.15
C THR A 95 19.51 21.48 -4.45
N GLU A 96 19.88 20.28 -4.02
CA GLU A 96 19.02 19.10 -4.07
C GLU A 96 18.68 18.73 -2.64
N TYR A 97 17.42 18.87 -2.28
CA TYR A 97 16.92 18.65 -0.93
C TYR A 97 16.14 17.34 -0.83
N ARG A 98 16.35 16.61 0.28
CA ARG A 98 15.48 15.51 0.73
C ARG A 98 15.62 15.32 2.23
N SER A 99 14.54 14.91 2.89
CA SER A 99 14.51 14.68 4.34
C SER A 99 14.92 13.26 4.75
N SER A 100 14.89 12.30 3.81
CA SER A 100 15.34 10.92 4.00
C SER A 100 16.19 10.47 2.81
N SER A 101 17.15 9.58 3.05
CA SER A 101 17.96 8.97 1.98
C SER A 101 17.18 8.03 1.04
N SER A 102 15.98 7.61 1.42
CA SER A 102 15.08 6.81 0.59
C SER A 102 14.20 7.65 -0.34
N TYR A 103 14.17 8.98 -0.16
CA TYR A 103 13.31 9.87 -0.94
C TYR A 103 14.03 10.41 -2.18
N VAL A 104 13.24 10.74 -3.19
CA VAL A 104 13.68 11.49 -4.37
C VAL A 104 14.05 12.92 -3.95
N TYR A 105 15.04 13.50 -4.63
CA TYR A 105 15.46 14.88 -4.41
C TYR A 105 14.50 15.88 -5.03
N SER A 106 14.31 17.01 -4.35
CA SER A 106 13.70 18.21 -4.90
C SER A 106 14.77 19.26 -5.20
N THR A 107 14.84 19.72 -6.45
CA THR A 107 15.69 20.85 -6.82
C THR A 107 15.09 22.16 -6.29
N GLU A 108 15.89 22.95 -5.57
CA GLU A 108 15.45 24.21 -4.98
C GLU A 108 16.53 25.29 -5.02
N ILE A 109 16.15 26.54 -4.76
CA ILE A 109 17.06 27.67 -4.57
C ILE A 109 17.13 28.02 -3.09
N GLU A 110 18.28 27.77 -2.47
CA GLU A 110 18.58 28.19 -1.10
C GLU A 110 19.22 29.57 -1.03
N SER A 111 19.13 30.17 0.17
CA SER A 111 19.79 31.43 0.52
C SER A 111 19.51 32.56 -0.48
N PRO A 112 18.23 32.85 -0.78
CA PRO A 112 17.88 33.87 -1.75
C PRO A 112 18.39 35.25 -1.30
N SER A 113 18.88 36.00 -2.27
CA SER A 113 19.52 37.32 -2.09
C SER A 113 19.24 38.19 -3.31
N ASP A 114 19.46 39.50 -3.18
CA ASP A 114 19.24 40.48 -4.25
C ASP A 114 17.83 40.39 -4.88
N ILE A 115 16.83 40.08 -4.07
CA ILE A 115 15.44 39.97 -4.53
C ILE A 115 14.96 41.36 -4.96
N GLN A 116 14.53 41.48 -6.22
CA GLN A 116 13.97 42.71 -6.77
C GLN A 116 12.65 42.39 -7.49
N VAL A 117 11.59 43.10 -7.12
CA VAL A 117 10.30 43.05 -7.82
C VAL A 117 10.40 43.90 -9.09
N LEU A 118 10.23 43.26 -10.24
CA LEU A 118 10.30 43.89 -11.57
C LEU A 118 8.92 44.36 -12.03
N SER A 119 7.87 43.61 -11.71
CA SER A 119 6.46 43.97 -11.92
C SER A 119 5.57 43.25 -10.90
N SER A 120 4.39 43.79 -10.66
CA SER A 120 3.39 43.25 -9.73
C SER A 120 2.05 43.01 -10.43
N ASP A 121 1.12 42.36 -9.74
CA ASP A 121 -0.25 42.09 -10.21
C ASP A 121 -0.34 41.36 -11.56
N ASN A 122 0.66 40.52 -11.85
CA ASN A 122 0.65 39.69 -13.05
C ASN A 122 -0.31 38.50 -12.86
N THR A 123 -0.98 38.09 -13.93
CA THR A 123 -1.88 36.94 -13.89
C THR A 123 -1.10 35.66 -13.59
N VAL A 124 -1.56 34.91 -12.59
CA VAL A 124 -1.07 33.57 -12.27
C VAL A 124 -2.12 32.58 -12.75
N THR A 125 -1.75 31.71 -13.68
CA THR A 125 -2.63 30.69 -14.25
C THR A 125 -2.06 29.31 -13.96
N PRO A 126 -2.79 28.41 -13.27
CA PRO A 126 -2.32 27.04 -13.05
C PRO A 126 -2.35 26.24 -14.35
N VAL A 127 -1.48 25.22 -14.47
CA VAL A 127 -1.70 24.14 -15.44
C VAL A 127 -2.85 23.27 -14.97
N VAL A 128 -3.55 22.58 -15.89
CA VAL A 128 -4.66 21.69 -15.50
C VAL A 128 -4.29 20.26 -15.87
N ILE A 129 -4.20 19.39 -14.86
CA ILE A 129 -3.93 17.95 -15.07
C ILE A 129 -5.18 17.31 -15.68
N GLY A 130 -5.00 16.37 -16.62
CA GLY A 130 -6.11 15.76 -17.36
C GLY A 130 -6.62 16.57 -18.56
N LYS A 131 -5.94 17.68 -18.90
CA LYS A 131 -6.29 18.54 -20.05
C LYS A 131 -5.07 18.83 -20.90
N ASP A 132 -5.31 19.18 -22.17
CA ASP A 132 -4.27 19.54 -23.13
C ASP A 132 -3.17 18.47 -23.31
N ASN A 133 -3.52 17.20 -23.11
CA ASN A 133 -2.63 16.02 -23.09
C ASN A 133 -1.63 16.00 -21.93
N LEU A 134 -1.94 16.66 -20.81
CA LEU A 134 -1.20 16.57 -19.56
C LEU A 134 -1.81 15.48 -18.65
N ASP A 135 -1.83 14.26 -19.18
CA ASP A 135 -2.34 13.07 -18.50
C ASP A 135 -1.18 12.30 -17.84
N PRO A 136 -1.28 11.94 -16.55
CA PRO A 136 -0.28 11.08 -15.93
C PRO A 136 -0.32 9.67 -16.55
N PRO A 137 0.85 9.03 -16.78
CA PRO A 137 0.92 7.61 -17.12
C PRO A 137 0.32 6.74 -16.01
N THR A 138 -0.30 5.62 -16.40
CA THR A 138 -1.18 4.84 -15.51
C THR A 138 -0.63 3.50 -15.04
N GLU A 139 0.57 3.09 -15.47
CA GLU A 139 1.07 1.74 -15.16
C GLU A 139 2.48 1.79 -14.55
N GLN A 140 3.44 2.37 -15.28
CA GLN A 140 4.86 2.29 -14.93
C GLN A 140 5.31 3.50 -14.10
N TYR A 141 6.10 3.26 -13.06
CA TYR A 141 6.65 4.32 -12.19
C TYR A 141 7.92 4.93 -12.76
N SER A 142 8.89 4.12 -13.18
CA SER A 142 10.19 4.57 -13.69
C SER A 142 10.81 3.58 -14.67
N SER A 143 11.60 4.07 -15.62
CA SER A 143 12.44 3.23 -16.51
C SER A 143 13.40 2.32 -15.75
N LEU A 144 13.75 2.66 -14.50
CA LEU A 144 14.66 1.87 -13.68
C LEU A 144 13.99 0.67 -12.99
N ASP A 145 12.67 0.51 -13.11
CA ASP A 145 11.94 -0.65 -12.60
C ASP A 145 11.97 -1.85 -13.56
N ASN A 146 12.45 -1.64 -14.79
CA ASN A 146 12.50 -2.66 -15.83
C ASN A 146 11.14 -3.32 -16.13
N GLY A 147 10.04 -2.59 -15.98
CA GLY A 147 8.68 -3.09 -16.25
C GLY A 147 7.87 -3.48 -15.01
N ASP A 148 8.52 -3.63 -13.86
CA ASP A 148 7.88 -4.13 -12.64
C ASP A 148 8.46 -3.48 -11.37
N VAL A 149 7.60 -2.76 -10.65
CA VAL A 149 7.93 -2.02 -9.41
C VAL A 149 8.22 -2.95 -8.22
N PHE A 150 7.91 -4.24 -8.32
CA PHE A 150 8.26 -5.25 -7.30
C PHE A 150 9.32 -6.23 -7.78
N SER A 151 9.96 -5.98 -8.93
CA SER A 151 10.99 -6.87 -9.44
C SER A 151 12.19 -6.98 -8.50
N LEU A 152 12.82 -8.16 -8.51
CA LEU A 152 13.94 -8.48 -7.64
C LEU A 152 15.25 -8.66 -8.44
N PRO A 153 16.41 -8.31 -7.86
CA PRO A 153 16.59 -7.73 -6.53
C PRO A 153 16.10 -6.27 -6.47
N SER A 154 15.40 -5.93 -5.38
CA SER A 154 14.99 -4.55 -5.09
C SER A 154 16.22 -3.66 -4.86
N ASN A 155 16.07 -2.34 -5.01
CA ASN A 155 17.14 -1.36 -4.83
C ASN A 155 18.40 -1.67 -5.69
N SER A 156 18.21 -2.27 -6.86
CA SER A 156 19.29 -2.59 -7.79
C SER A 156 19.85 -1.36 -8.51
N SER A 157 19.07 -0.28 -8.56
CA SER A 157 19.44 1.04 -9.05
C SER A 157 18.90 2.14 -8.12
N ARG A 158 19.32 3.39 -8.37
CA ARG A 158 18.82 4.58 -7.66
C ARG A 158 18.69 5.78 -8.58
N LEU A 159 17.56 6.48 -8.49
CA LEU A 159 17.30 7.69 -9.29
C LEU A 159 18.38 8.75 -9.10
N ALA A 160 18.82 8.98 -7.86
CA ALA A 160 19.85 9.96 -7.54
C ALA A 160 21.23 9.66 -8.14
N THR A 161 21.53 8.39 -8.46
CA THR A 161 22.85 7.98 -8.98
C THR A 161 22.81 7.71 -10.49
N ALA A 162 21.80 6.98 -10.96
CA ALA A 162 21.61 6.72 -12.38
C ALA A 162 21.17 7.99 -13.13
N ASN A 163 20.37 8.83 -12.46
CA ASN A 163 19.87 10.11 -12.93
C ASN A 163 19.37 10.06 -14.38
N PRO A 164 18.37 9.20 -14.71
CA PRO A 164 17.90 9.02 -16.08
C PRO A 164 17.30 10.33 -16.64
N VAL A 165 17.18 10.39 -17.97
CA VAL A 165 16.37 11.43 -18.62
C VAL A 165 14.92 11.10 -18.30
N LEU A 166 14.11 12.11 -17.96
CA LEU A 166 12.69 11.92 -17.71
C LEU A 166 11.96 11.59 -19.03
N GLU A 167 11.02 10.64 -18.96
CA GLU A 167 10.07 10.29 -20.02
C GLU A 167 8.62 10.43 -19.49
N PRO A 168 8.11 11.66 -19.30
CA PRO A 168 6.84 11.97 -18.63
C PRO A 168 5.58 11.37 -19.25
N THR A 169 5.66 10.93 -20.51
CA THR A 169 4.54 10.28 -21.21
C THR A 169 4.51 8.77 -20.99
N GLU A 170 5.57 8.19 -20.43
CA GLU A 170 5.72 6.75 -20.22
C GLU A 170 5.70 6.38 -18.73
N TYR A 171 6.30 7.22 -17.87
CA TYR A 171 6.50 6.92 -16.46
C TYR A 171 5.85 7.96 -15.54
N GLY A 172 5.04 7.50 -14.58
CA GLY A 172 4.30 8.40 -13.69
C GLY A 172 5.18 9.20 -12.74
N MET A 173 6.30 8.64 -12.25
CA MET A 173 7.25 9.45 -11.47
C MET A 173 7.90 10.54 -12.31
N ASP A 174 8.22 10.25 -13.57
CA ASP A 174 8.81 11.23 -14.49
C ASP A 174 7.81 12.34 -14.80
N PHE A 175 6.53 12.00 -14.93
CA PHE A 175 5.44 12.96 -15.07
C PHE A 175 5.38 13.92 -13.89
N TRP A 176 5.24 13.41 -12.66
CA TRP A 176 5.16 14.25 -11.48
C TRP A 176 6.46 15.03 -11.21
N GLN A 177 7.62 14.44 -11.49
CA GLN A 177 8.93 15.11 -11.40
C GLN A 177 9.01 16.30 -12.36
N SER A 178 8.53 16.15 -13.60
CA SER A 178 8.53 17.22 -14.60
C SER A 178 7.64 18.41 -14.23
N LEU A 179 6.76 18.23 -13.22
CA LEU A 179 5.88 19.25 -12.68
C LEU A 179 6.31 19.72 -11.28
N SER A 180 7.49 19.33 -10.79
CA SER A 180 7.93 19.72 -9.45
C SER A 180 8.04 21.25 -9.30
N GLY A 181 7.40 21.80 -8.27
CA GLY A 181 7.23 23.23 -8.00
C GLY A 181 6.12 23.91 -8.80
N GLU A 182 5.48 23.23 -9.75
CA GLU A 182 4.49 23.81 -10.66
C GLU A 182 3.14 24.03 -9.97
N LEU A 183 2.49 25.17 -10.26
CA LEU A 183 1.13 25.43 -9.81
C LEU A 183 0.13 24.75 -10.76
N ALA A 184 -0.62 23.78 -10.22
CA ALA A 184 -1.55 22.94 -10.97
C ALA A 184 -2.95 22.94 -10.34
N THR A 185 -3.96 22.75 -11.18
CA THR A 185 -5.35 22.48 -10.80
C THR A 185 -5.70 21.04 -11.16
N LEU A 186 -6.29 20.32 -10.22
CA LEU A 186 -6.90 19.01 -10.45
C LEU A 186 -8.42 19.18 -10.47
N THR A 187 -9.10 18.54 -11.42
CA THR A 187 -10.57 18.61 -11.56
C THR A 187 -11.22 17.24 -11.49
N GLY A 188 -12.50 17.20 -11.11
CA GLY A 188 -13.29 15.96 -11.11
C GLY A 188 -12.79 14.93 -10.08
N LEU A 189 -12.39 15.41 -8.91
CA LEU A 189 -11.64 14.64 -7.94
C LEU A 189 -12.46 13.54 -7.25
N THR A 190 -11.87 12.36 -7.15
CA THR A 190 -12.33 11.22 -6.34
C THR A 190 -11.23 10.82 -5.36
N ALA A 191 -11.58 10.70 -4.07
CA ALA A 191 -10.69 10.16 -3.07
C ALA A 191 -10.53 8.65 -3.26
N ILE A 192 -9.30 8.15 -3.31
CA ILE A 192 -8.99 6.73 -3.49
C ILE A 192 -8.40 6.09 -2.22
N SER A 193 -8.41 6.83 -1.11
CA SER A 193 -7.98 6.38 0.21
C SER A 193 -8.83 7.01 1.31
N LYS A 194 -8.68 6.50 2.54
CA LYS A 194 -9.07 7.25 3.75
C LYS A 194 -8.11 8.41 3.96
N ALA A 195 -8.58 9.51 4.55
CA ALA A 195 -7.68 10.57 5.00
C ALA A 195 -6.84 10.09 6.19
N ASN A 196 -5.55 10.43 6.20
CA ASN A 196 -4.71 10.16 7.38
C ASN A 196 -5.01 11.17 8.52
N SER A 197 -4.33 11.03 9.66
CA SER A 197 -4.52 11.94 10.82
C SER A 197 -4.17 13.41 10.56
N TYR A 198 -3.44 13.71 9.47
CA TYR A 198 -3.11 15.06 9.03
C TYR A 198 -4.10 15.61 7.99
N GLY A 199 -5.04 14.78 7.52
CA GLY A 199 -5.96 15.10 6.44
C GLY A 199 -5.34 14.92 5.05
N ASP A 200 -4.18 14.27 4.94
CA ASP A 200 -3.63 13.94 3.63
C ASP A 200 -4.48 12.84 3.00
N THR A 201 -4.82 13.02 1.72
CA THR A 201 -5.78 12.15 1.02
C THR A 201 -5.27 11.85 -0.39
N TRP A 202 -5.23 10.58 -0.77
CA TRP A 202 -4.91 10.19 -2.15
C TRP A 202 -6.11 10.41 -3.06
N VAL A 203 -5.87 10.97 -4.25
CA VAL A 203 -6.92 11.28 -5.21
C VAL A 203 -6.54 10.90 -6.64
N ILE A 204 -7.58 10.71 -7.45
CA ILE A 204 -7.54 10.81 -8.92
C ILE A 204 -8.47 11.94 -9.36
N GLY A 205 -8.32 12.42 -10.59
CA GLY A 205 -9.20 13.40 -11.21
C GLY A 205 -9.64 12.99 -12.62
N ASP A 206 -10.01 13.97 -13.43
CA ASP A 206 -10.49 13.80 -14.81
C ASP A 206 -9.36 13.42 -15.80
N TRP A 207 -8.65 12.32 -15.54
CA TRP A 207 -7.66 11.72 -16.43
C TRP A 207 -7.84 10.19 -16.53
N PRO A 208 -7.23 9.53 -17.52
CA PRO A 208 -7.29 8.07 -17.63
C PRO A 208 -6.74 7.37 -16.39
N VAL A 209 -7.36 6.25 -15.99
CA VAL A 209 -6.94 5.38 -14.89
C VAL A 209 -7.11 3.91 -15.31
N THR A 210 -6.28 3.00 -14.79
CA THR A 210 -6.32 1.58 -15.19
C THR A 210 -6.72 0.61 -14.08
N GLY A 211 -6.56 0.99 -12.80
CA GLY A 211 -6.89 0.16 -11.63
C GLY A 211 -8.31 0.32 -11.06
N LYS A 212 -9.20 1.11 -11.69
CA LYS A 212 -10.47 1.52 -11.07
C LYS A 212 -11.38 0.34 -10.70
N ASN A 213 -11.75 0.27 -9.42
CA ASN A 213 -12.70 -0.70 -8.87
C ASN A 213 -14.11 -0.10 -8.69
N ASP A 214 -15.10 -0.97 -8.43
CA ASP A 214 -16.51 -0.60 -8.31
C ASP A 214 -16.80 0.27 -7.08
N ARG A 215 -15.88 0.34 -6.11
CA ARG A 215 -15.99 1.16 -4.89
C ARG A 215 -15.27 2.51 -4.99
N GLY A 216 -14.76 2.85 -6.16
CA GLY A 216 -14.15 4.15 -6.44
C GLY A 216 -12.68 4.27 -6.05
N GLY A 217 -12.05 3.17 -5.65
CA GLY A 217 -10.61 3.07 -5.45
C GLY A 217 -9.86 2.64 -6.70
N LEU A 218 -8.54 2.49 -6.54
CA LEU A 218 -7.67 1.88 -7.53
C LEU A 218 -7.04 0.61 -6.93
N THR A 219 -7.32 -0.53 -7.56
CA THR A 219 -6.78 -1.83 -7.16
C THR A 219 -5.43 -2.06 -7.81
N MET A 220 -4.46 -2.48 -7.01
CA MET A 220 -3.12 -2.84 -7.48
C MET A 220 -3.15 -4.12 -8.32
N ARG A 221 -2.39 -4.17 -9.41
CA ARG A 221 -2.33 -5.30 -10.33
C ARG A 221 -0.88 -5.59 -10.75
N ALA A 222 -0.67 -6.73 -11.40
CA ALA A 222 0.64 -7.07 -11.94
C ALA A 222 1.15 -5.96 -12.87
N ASN A 223 2.35 -5.45 -12.59
CA ASN A 223 3.02 -4.34 -13.31
C ASN A 223 2.28 -2.98 -13.29
N ASP A 224 1.25 -2.82 -12.45
CA ASP A 224 0.49 -1.58 -12.30
C ASP A 224 0.15 -1.36 -10.82
N SER A 225 0.78 -0.35 -10.22
CA SER A 225 0.53 0.06 -8.84
C SER A 225 0.03 1.50 -8.72
N ASN A 226 -0.70 1.94 -9.74
CA ASN A 226 -1.47 3.19 -9.78
C ASN A 226 -0.63 4.49 -9.65
N PRO A 227 0.40 4.68 -10.50
CA PRO A 227 1.24 5.88 -10.48
C PRO A 227 0.51 7.16 -10.93
N GLU A 228 -0.70 7.06 -11.48
CA GLU A 228 -1.53 8.19 -11.90
C GLU A 228 -2.27 8.90 -10.76
N SER A 229 -2.14 8.39 -9.54
CA SER A 229 -2.67 9.01 -8.33
C SER A 229 -1.71 10.07 -7.75
N ILE A 230 -2.24 10.97 -6.93
CA ILE A 230 -1.44 11.94 -6.20
C ILE A 230 -2.04 12.18 -4.81
N VAL A 231 -1.19 12.39 -3.80
CA VAL A 231 -1.67 12.78 -2.46
C VAL A 231 -1.87 14.29 -2.37
N ILE A 232 -3.01 14.71 -1.82
CA ILE A 232 -3.26 16.08 -1.41
C ILE A 232 -2.71 16.27 -0.01
N GLY A 233 -1.67 17.09 0.13
CA GLY A 233 -1.02 17.37 1.41
C GLY A 233 -1.64 18.55 2.16
N SER A 234 -0.86 19.08 3.10
CA SER A 234 -1.27 20.22 3.95
C SER A 234 -1.42 21.55 3.16
N PRO A 235 -2.52 22.31 3.39
CA PRO A 235 -2.73 23.60 2.73
C PRO A 235 -1.68 24.67 3.07
N LEU A 236 -1.25 25.41 2.05
CA LEU A 236 -0.23 26.46 2.17
C LEU A 236 -0.71 27.69 2.96
N ASP A 237 -2.01 27.96 3.02
CA ASP A 237 -2.59 29.06 3.80
C ASP A 237 -2.82 28.72 5.29
N GLY A 238 -2.53 27.48 5.69
CA GLY A 238 -2.70 26.99 7.06
C GLY A 238 -4.13 26.59 7.43
N THR A 239 -5.07 26.58 6.48
CA THR A 239 -6.34 25.87 6.65
C THR A 239 -6.09 24.36 6.75
N LYS A 240 -7.11 23.59 7.16
CA LYS A 240 -6.98 22.15 7.42
C LYS A 240 -7.90 21.34 6.52
N ASN A 241 -7.35 20.29 5.92
CA ASN A 241 -8.14 19.32 5.18
C ASN A 241 -9.10 18.55 6.11
N PRO A 242 -10.20 18.01 5.58
CA PRO A 242 -11.04 17.05 6.28
C PRO A 242 -10.26 15.79 6.64
N THR A 243 -10.57 15.21 7.79
CA THR A 243 -10.01 13.93 8.26
C THR A 243 -11.01 12.78 8.16
N ASP A 244 -12.22 13.06 7.67
CA ASP A 244 -13.32 12.10 7.55
C ASP A 244 -13.59 11.71 6.08
N THR A 245 -12.62 11.93 5.19
CA THR A 245 -12.69 11.50 3.80
C THR A 245 -12.57 9.97 3.72
N LYS A 246 -13.42 9.36 2.89
CA LYS A 246 -13.48 7.92 2.66
C LYS A 246 -13.16 7.58 1.20
N LEU A 247 -12.85 6.30 0.97
CA LEU A 247 -12.72 5.73 -0.36
C LEU A 247 -13.97 6.02 -1.21
N GLY A 248 -13.77 6.58 -2.40
CA GLY A 248 -14.83 6.91 -3.35
C GLY A 248 -15.59 8.22 -3.08
N ASP A 249 -15.21 9.00 -2.06
CA ASP A 249 -15.77 10.35 -1.84
C ASP A 249 -15.44 11.28 -3.02
N THR A 250 -16.38 12.16 -3.38
CA THR A 250 -16.14 13.21 -4.38
C THR A 250 -15.68 14.49 -3.71
N LEU A 251 -14.74 15.19 -4.35
CA LEU A 251 -14.10 16.39 -3.82
C LEU A 251 -14.26 17.56 -4.80
N GLU A 252 -14.19 18.81 -4.31
CA GLU A 252 -14.12 19.99 -5.19
C GLU A 252 -12.78 20.03 -5.94
N ASP A 253 -12.76 20.69 -7.09
CA ASP A 253 -11.51 21.02 -7.80
C ASP A 253 -10.54 21.73 -6.85
N ILE A 254 -9.27 21.33 -6.88
CA ILE A 254 -8.24 21.88 -5.99
C ILE A 254 -7.08 22.44 -6.81
N THR A 255 -6.55 23.57 -6.37
CA THR A 255 -5.35 24.17 -6.96
C THR A 255 -4.23 24.20 -5.92
N GLY A 256 -3.02 23.83 -6.32
CA GLY A 256 -1.87 23.76 -5.43
C GLY A 256 -0.56 23.57 -6.16
N ILE A 257 0.49 23.34 -5.39
CA ILE A 257 1.85 23.12 -5.91
C ILE A 257 2.17 21.64 -5.89
N ILE A 258 2.58 21.09 -7.03
CA ILE A 258 3.12 19.73 -7.12
C ILE A 258 4.56 19.76 -6.58
N THR A 259 4.92 18.84 -5.69
CA THR A 259 6.27 18.71 -5.12
C THR A 259 6.49 17.28 -4.64
N GLN A 260 7.73 16.92 -4.31
CA GLN A 260 8.00 15.74 -3.50
C GLN A 260 7.85 16.10 -2.01
N ALA A 261 7.09 15.32 -1.25
CA ALA A 261 7.01 15.40 0.21
C ALA A 261 6.85 14.01 0.84
N TYR A 262 7.60 13.74 1.91
CA TYR A 262 7.51 12.51 2.72
C TYR A 262 7.59 11.19 1.93
N GLY A 263 8.26 11.18 0.78
CA GLY A 263 8.46 9.96 -0.03
C GLY A 263 7.50 9.82 -1.21
N PHE A 264 6.60 10.79 -1.43
CA PHE A 264 5.61 10.77 -2.49
C PHE A 264 5.54 12.13 -3.22
N TYR A 265 5.09 12.13 -4.46
CA TYR A 265 4.62 13.32 -5.14
C TYR A 265 3.29 13.75 -4.54
N THR A 266 3.21 15.03 -4.22
CA THR A 266 2.16 15.62 -3.40
C THR A 266 1.73 16.93 -4.03
N LEU A 267 0.43 17.20 -4.07
CA LEU A 267 -0.09 18.54 -4.28
C LEU A 267 -0.26 19.23 -2.92
N LEU A 268 0.47 20.31 -2.67
CA LEU A 268 0.26 21.20 -1.54
C LEU A 268 -0.82 22.22 -1.93
N PRO A 269 -2.07 22.08 -1.47
CA PRO A 269 -3.16 22.90 -1.96
C PRO A 269 -3.04 24.33 -1.44
N LEU A 270 -3.55 25.30 -2.18
CA LEU A 270 -3.54 26.70 -1.75
C LEU A 270 -4.47 26.93 -0.54
N THR A 271 -5.57 26.17 -0.49
CA THR A 271 -6.59 26.18 0.56
C THR A 271 -7.00 24.75 0.90
N ALA A 272 -7.72 24.55 1.99
CA ALA A 272 -8.23 23.24 2.37
C ALA A 272 -9.08 22.59 1.28
N LEU A 273 -8.96 21.27 1.19
CA LEU A 273 -9.82 20.42 0.38
C LEU A 273 -11.28 20.46 0.89
N THR A 274 -12.24 20.45 -0.02
CA THR A 274 -13.68 20.36 0.31
C THR A 274 -14.26 19.06 -0.21
N LYS A 275 -14.87 18.27 0.69
CA LYS A 275 -15.68 17.10 0.31
C LYS A 275 -17.06 17.53 -0.19
N THR A 276 -17.46 17.08 -1.37
CA THR A 276 -18.74 17.45 -2.02
C THR A 276 -19.80 16.35 -1.93
N GLY A 277 -19.37 15.10 -1.75
CA GLY A 277 -20.25 13.95 -1.73
C GLY A 277 -19.55 12.72 -1.16
N SER A 278 -20.36 11.77 -0.71
CA SER A 278 -19.91 10.48 -0.20
C SER A 278 -20.85 9.38 -0.68
N ASN A 279 -20.29 8.28 -1.15
CA ASN A 279 -21.07 7.11 -1.52
C ASN A 279 -21.54 6.35 -0.27
N THR A 280 -22.56 5.49 -0.42
CA THR A 280 -23.03 4.66 0.70
C THR A 280 -21.95 3.65 1.07
N THR A 281 -21.40 3.71 2.27
CA THR A 281 -20.31 2.83 2.70
C THR A 281 -20.80 1.55 3.38
N GLU A 282 -22.08 1.20 3.22
CA GLU A 282 -22.64 0.00 3.82
C GLU A 282 -22.20 -1.23 3.02
N ALA A 283 -21.36 -2.06 3.64
CA ALA A 283 -21.05 -3.38 3.12
C ALA A 283 -22.30 -4.26 3.09
N THR A 284 -22.36 -5.18 2.14
CA THR A 284 -23.40 -6.21 2.12
C THR A 284 -22.86 -7.49 2.73
N ALA A 285 -23.68 -8.18 3.50
CA ALA A 285 -23.38 -9.55 3.92
C ALA A 285 -23.18 -10.48 2.72
N THR A 286 -22.40 -11.53 2.92
CA THR A 286 -22.18 -12.57 1.90
C THR A 286 -23.50 -13.20 1.47
N THR A 287 -23.60 -13.54 0.18
CA THR A 287 -24.73 -14.31 -0.36
C THR A 287 -24.51 -15.82 -0.26
N LEU A 288 -23.30 -16.25 0.09
CA LEU A 288 -22.93 -17.65 0.25
C LEU A 288 -23.50 -18.19 1.56
N GLN A 289 -24.08 -19.40 1.50
CA GLN A 289 -24.71 -20.03 2.65
C GLN A 289 -24.29 -21.49 2.78
N ALA A 290 -23.86 -21.86 3.98
CA ALA A 290 -23.74 -23.27 4.34
C ALA A 290 -25.11 -23.87 4.62
N ASP A 291 -25.26 -25.17 4.36
CA ASP A 291 -26.48 -25.93 4.67
C ASP A 291 -26.29 -26.95 5.81
N GLY A 292 -25.11 -26.91 6.45
CA GLY A 292 -24.71 -27.86 7.50
C GLY A 292 -24.28 -29.23 6.96
N THR A 293 -24.07 -29.38 5.66
CA THR A 293 -23.62 -30.62 5.01
C THR A 293 -22.31 -30.43 4.25
N CYS A 294 -21.70 -31.54 3.84
CA CYS A 294 -20.49 -31.48 3.03
C CYS A 294 -20.68 -30.79 1.68
N SER A 295 -21.90 -30.75 1.10
CA SER A 295 -22.09 -30.16 -0.23
C SER A 295 -22.05 -28.64 -0.26
N SER A 296 -22.21 -28.00 0.91
CA SER A 296 -22.22 -26.55 1.07
C SER A 296 -21.50 -26.18 2.37
N THR A 297 -20.18 -26.22 2.34
CA THR A 297 -19.32 -25.83 3.48
C THR A 297 -18.73 -24.45 3.22
N THR A 298 -18.99 -23.49 4.10
CA THR A 298 -18.41 -22.14 4.02
C THR A 298 -17.11 -22.06 4.81
N ILE A 299 -16.11 -21.41 4.22
CA ILE A 299 -14.81 -21.15 4.83
C ILE A 299 -14.59 -19.65 4.83
N GLY A 300 -14.34 -19.07 6.00
CA GLY A 300 -14.02 -17.66 6.14
C GLY A 300 -12.52 -17.44 6.37
N ASP A 301 -12.03 -16.25 6.02
CA ASP A 301 -10.69 -15.77 6.36
C ASP A 301 -10.77 -14.32 6.83
N TYR A 302 -10.16 -14.02 7.98
CA TYR A 302 -10.22 -12.69 8.59
C TYR A 302 -9.04 -12.41 9.52
N ASN A 303 -8.16 -11.50 9.08
CA ASN A 303 -7.22 -10.82 9.96
C ASN A 303 -7.98 -9.76 10.80
N VAL A 304 -7.91 -9.88 12.13
CA VAL A 304 -8.71 -9.06 13.06
C VAL A 304 -7.92 -7.98 13.82
N ASP A 305 -6.70 -7.68 13.38
CA ASP A 305 -5.80 -6.61 13.87
C ASP A 305 -5.56 -6.57 15.39
N ASN A 306 -4.40 -7.13 15.82
CA ASN A 306 -3.91 -7.09 17.20
C ASN A 306 -5.01 -7.38 18.25
N PHE A 307 -5.71 -8.50 18.06
CA PHE A 307 -6.98 -8.75 18.70
C PHE A 307 -6.85 -9.49 20.03
N SER A 308 -7.33 -8.88 21.11
CA SER A 308 -7.19 -9.37 22.49
C SER A 308 -8.52 -9.27 23.27
N PRO A 309 -8.59 -9.77 24.51
CA PRO A 309 -9.81 -9.66 25.33
C PRO A 309 -10.16 -8.21 25.72
N GLN A 310 -9.28 -7.24 25.46
CA GLN A 310 -9.44 -5.82 25.76
C GLN A 310 -9.75 -4.97 24.52
N SER A 311 -9.73 -5.55 23.31
CA SER A 311 -10.01 -4.82 22.06
C SER A 311 -11.41 -4.21 22.07
N SER A 312 -11.51 -2.90 21.81
CA SER A 312 -12.79 -2.19 21.68
C SER A 312 -13.62 -2.69 20.49
N THR A 313 -12.97 -3.31 19.51
CA THR A 313 -13.55 -3.87 18.28
C THR A 313 -14.23 -5.22 18.52
N MET A 314 -14.07 -5.86 19.69
CA MET A 314 -14.55 -7.22 20.00
C MET A 314 -16.01 -7.49 19.60
N SER A 315 -16.92 -6.60 20.00
CA SER A 315 -18.34 -6.76 19.67
C SER A 315 -18.61 -6.61 18.17
N GLY A 316 -17.95 -5.65 17.51
CA GLY A 316 -18.18 -5.39 16.09
C GLY A 316 -17.56 -6.45 15.19
N ILE A 317 -16.38 -7.00 15.53
CA ILE A 317 -15.82 -8.18 14.84
C ILE A 317 -16.74 -9.40 15.04
N GLY A 318 -17.28 -9.59 16.24
CA GLY A 318 -18.31 -10.61 16.49
C GLY A 318 -19.55 -10.44 15.59
N GLU A 319 -19.97 -9.19 15.36
CA GLU A 319 -21.06 -8.85 14.43
C GLU A 319 -20.69 -9.11 12.96
N HIS A 320 -19.49 -8.74 12.52
CA HIS A 320 -18.97 -9.02 11.17
C HIS A 320 -19.06 -10.51 10.88
N ILE A 321 -18.53 -11.34 11.77
CA ILE A 321 -18.56 -12.80 11.61
C ILE A 321 -19.99 -13.34 11.63
N ALA A 322 -20.83 -12.88 12.57
CA ALA A 322 -22.19 -13.40 12.72
C ALA A 322 -23.10 -13.03 11.54
N LYS A 323 -23.06 -11.79 11.08
CA LYS A 323 -24.05 -11.21 10.16
C LYS A 323 -23.53 -10.95 8.76
N TYR A 324 -22.27 -10.52 8.63
CA TYR A 324 -21.70 -10.20 7.31
C TYR A 324 -21.07 -11.43 6.67
N LEU A 325 -20.39 -12.28 7.45
CA LEU A 325 -19.83 -13.55 6.97
C LEU A 325 -20.82 -14.72 7.08
N ASN A 326 -22.02 -14.49 7.64
CA ASN A 326 -23.05 -15.50 7.90
C ASN A 326 -22.53 -16.73 8.67
N SER A 327 -21.64 -16.53 9.64
CA SER A 327 -21.04 -17.59 10.46
C SER A 327 -20.48 -18.76 9.64
N PRO A 328 -19.30 -18.60 8.98
CA PRO A 328 -18.65 -19.67 8.23
C PRO A 328 -18.48 -20.98 9.01
N THR A 329 -18.48 -22.12 8.33
CA THR A 329 -18.31 -23.44 9.00
C THR A 329 -16.95 -23.56 9.68
N VAL A 330 -15.89 -23.07 9.02
CA VAL A 330 -14.55 -22.87 9.59
C VAL A 330 -14.12 -21.45 9.24
N LEU A 331 -13.55 -20.73 10.20
CA LEU A 331 -13.02 -19.38 10.04
C LEU A 331 -11.53 -19.38 10.38
N PHE A 332 -10.72 -18.97 9.42
CA PHE A 332 -9.30 -18.68 9.59
C PHE A 332 -9.19 -17.30 10.23
N LEU A 333 -8.43 -17.22 11.32
CA LEU A 333 -8.17 -15.97 12.03
C LEU A 333 -6.67 -15.73 12.10
N GLN A 334 -6.26 -14.49 11.85
CA GLN A 334 -4.90 -13.98 12.08
C GLN A 334 -4.95 -12.87 13.13
N GLU A 335 -3.78 -12.38 13.55
CA GLU A 335 -3.67 -11.30 14.53
C GLU A 335 -4.34 -11.57 15.91
N ILE A 336 -4.53 -12.85 16.29
CA ILE A 336 -5.04 -13.18 17.63
C ILE A 336 -3.91 -13.03 18.63
N GLN A 337 -4.10 -12.16 19.62
CA GLN A 337 -3.20 -11.91 20.76
C GLN A 337 -3.62 -12.64 22.03
N ASP A 338 -2.63 -12.93 22.89
CA ASP A 338 -2.86 -13.66 24.14
C ASP A 338 -3.81 -12.88 25.08
N ASN A 339 -4.10 -13.47 26.23
CA ASN A 339 -5.06 -12.90 27.17
C ASN A 339 -4.66 -11.52 27.74
N SER A 340 -3.38 -11.15 27.64
CA SER A 340 -2.80 -9.91 28.13
C SER A 340 -2.62 -8.84 27.03
N GLY A 341 -2.83 -9.21 25.76
CA GLY A 341 -2.65 -8.32 24.60
C GLY A 341 -1.21 -7.79 24.53
N ALA A 342 -1.02 -6.52 24.20
CA ALA A 342 0.30 -5.86 24.16
C ALA A 342 1.12 -5.88 25.47
N THR A 343 0.59 -6.40 26.59
CA THR A 343 1.30 -6.41 27.87
C THR A 343 2.27 -7.58 27.95
N ASP A 344 3.57 -7.30 27.85
CA ASP A 344 4.69 -8.25 28.00
C ASP A 344 4.82 -8.75 29.46
N ASP A 345 4.01 -9.75 29.84
CA ASP A 345 3.96 -10.35 31.19
C ASP A 345 4.20 -11.87 31.23
N GLY A 346 4.52 -12.48 30.09
CA GLY A 346 4.81 -13.91 29.93
C GLY A 346 3.58 -14.82 29.76
N VAL A 347 2.38 -14.26 29.70
CA VAL A 347 1.17 -15.00 29.30
C VAL A 347 1.25 -15.27 27.79
N VAL A 348 0.99 -16.51 27.38
CA VAL A 348 0.98 -16.91 25.96
C VAL A 348 -0.38 -17.43 25.48
N SER A 349 -1.28 -17.75 26.41
CA SER A 349 -2.56 -18.39 26.06
C SER A 349 -3.55 -17.39 25.49
N ALA A 350 -4.27 -17.80 24.43
CA ALA A 350 -5.32 -17.02 23.75
C ALA A 350 -6.75 -17.40 24.16
N ASN A 351 -6.92 -18.29 25.14
CA ASN A 351 -8.21 -18.91 25.41
C ASN A 351 -9.31 -17.92 25.86
N GLU A 352 -8.96 -16.84 26.57
CA GLU A 352 -9.92 -15.79 26.91
C GLU A 352 -10.25 -14.94 25.67
N THR A 353 -9.26 -14.64 24.83
CA THR A 353 -9.46 -13.90 23.57
C THR A 353 -10.47 -14.63 22.68
N LEU A 354 -10.19 -15.90 22.37
CA LEU A 354 -10.99 -16.72 21.46
C LEU A 354 -12.38 -17.05 22.04
N SER A 355 -12.47 -17.31 23.36
CA SER A 355 -13.78 -17.57 23.99
C SER A 355 -14.68 -16.32 24.05
N LYS A 356 -14.11 -15.13 24.26
CA LYS A 356 -14.86 -13.87 24.17
C LYS A 356 -15.32 -13.60 22.74
N LEU A 357 -14.47 -13.83 21.74
CA LEU A 357 -14.86 -13.67 20.34
C LEU A 357 -16.01 -14.62 19.96
N ALA A 358 -15.89 -15.91 20.30
CA ALA A 358 -16.95 -16.89 20.05
C ALA A 358 -18.26 -16.52 20.77
N SER A 359 -18.17 -15.94 21.97
CA SER A 359 -19.33 -15.43 22.71
C SER A 359 -19.95 -14.22 22.02
N ALA A 360 -19.14 -13.26 21.56
CA ALA A 360 -19.61 -12.08 20.84
C ALA A 360 -20.33 -12.46 19.53
N VAL A 361 -19.78 -13.41 18.75
CA VAL A 361 -20.46 -13.96 17.57
C VAL A 361 -21.83 -14.52 17.96
N LYS A 362 -21.88 -15.29 19.06
CA LYS A 362 -23.15 -15.89 19.51
C LYS A 362 -24.17 -14.86 19.95
N GLU A 363 -23.73 -13.80 20.64
CA GLU A 363 -24.57 -12.69 21.09
C GLU A 363 -25.18 -11.90 19.91
N HIS A 364 -24.46 -11.81 18.79
CA HIS A 364 -24.96 -11.24 17.54
C HIS A 364 -25.83 -12.19 16.70
N GLY A 365 -26.17 -13.36 17.25
CA GLY A 365 -27.07 -14.33 16.63
C GLY A 365 -26.37 -15.39 15.77
N GLY A 366 -25.04 -15.42 15.77
CA GLY A 366 -24.26 -16.39 15.02
C GLY A 366 -24.21 -17.79 15.63
N VAL A 367 -23.33 -18.61 15.05
CA VAL A 367 -23.04 -19.97 15.50
C VAL A 367 -22.38 -19.95 16.89
N ALA A 368 -22.63 -21.00 17.67
CA ALA A 368 -21.89 -21.24 18.91
C ALA A 368 -20.56 -21.94 18.57
N TYR A 369 -19.56 -21.14 18.20
CA TYR A 369 -18.27 -21.65 17.76
C TYR A 369 -17.50 -22.36 18.88
N ASN A 370 -16.74 -23.37 18.48
CA ASN A 370 -15.56 -23.79 19.22
C ASN A 370 -14.31 -23.25 18.52
N TYR A 371 -13.16 -23.31 19.19
CA TYR A 371 -11.91 -22.78 18.64
C TYR A 371 -10.74 -23.74 18.85
N THR A 372 -9.66 -23.51 18.10
CA THR A 372 -8.38 -24.18 18.31
C THR A 372 -7.21 -23.31 17.84
N ASP A 373 -6.12 -23.38 18.58
CA ASP A 373 -4.85 -22.70 18.33
C ASP A 373 -3.71 -23.49 19.00
N ILE A 374 -2.47 -22.99 18.88
CA ILE A 374 -1.30 -23.49 19.62
C ILE A 374 -0.62 -22.28 20.26
N ASP A 375 -0.54 -22.28 21.59
CA ASP A 375 0.20 -21.28 22.36
C ASP A 375 1.67 -21.24 21.89
N PRO A 376 2.21 -20.09 21.50
CA PRO A 376 3.61 -19.96 21.10
C PRO A 376 4.54 -19.96 22.32
N GLU A 377 5.85 -20.02 22.07
CA GLU A 377 6.82 -19.62 23.08
C GLU A 377 6.83 -18.09 23.23
N ASN A 378 6.93 -17.59 24.47
CA ASN A 378 6.80 -16.17 24.76
C ASN A 378 7.80 -15.32 23.94
N ASP A 379 7.29 -14.28 23.28
CA ASP A 379 8.03 -13.33 22.44
C ASP A 379 8.82 -13.95 21.27
N THR A 380 8.42 -15.13 20.80
CA THR A 380 9.09 -15.80 19.65
C THR A 380 8.33 -15.66 18.34
N ASN A 381 7.05 -15.31 18.40
CA ASN A 381 6.26 -14.96 17.23
C ASN A 381 6.30 -13.43 17.11
N GLY A 382 6.77 -12.90 15.98
CA GLY A 382 6.81 -11.45 15.77
C GLY A 382 5.43 -10.84 15.60
N GLY A 383 5.37 -9.53 15.34
CA GLY A 383 4.15 -8.72 15.41
C GLY A 383 4.22 -7.77 16.60
N GLU A 384 3.09 -7.39 17.19
CA GLU A 384 3.10 -6.57 18.42
C GLU A 384 3.78 -7.32 19.57
N ARG A 385 4.84 -6.71 20.09
CA ARG A 385 5.63 -7.24 21.19
C ARG A 385 4.76 -7.49 22.43
N GLY A 386 4.96 -8.62 23.09
CA GLY A 386 4.20 -9.04 24.27
C GLY A 386 2.87 -9.70 23.94
N GLY A 387 2.29 -9.52 22.75
CA GLY A 387 0.98 -10.07 22.38
C GLY A 387 0.99 -11.53 21.90
N ASN A 388 2.18 -12.09 21.67
CA ASN A 388 2.38 -13.50 21.27
C ASN A 388 1.50 -13.92 20.08
N ILE A 389 1.34 -13.06 19.09
CA ILE A 389 0.35 -13.21 18.00
C ILE A 389 0.44 -14.58 17.33
N ARG A 390 -0.71 -15.20 16.99
CA ARG A 390 -0.75 -16.43 16.19
C ARG A 390 -2.00 -16.57 15.33
N PRO A 391 -1.94 -17.43 14.31
CA PRO A 391 -3.13 -17.93 13.62
C PRO A 391 -3.99 -18.80 14.54
N ALA A 392 -5.30 -18.77 14.34
CA ALA A 392 -6.27 -19.62 15.05
C ALA A 392 -7.42 -20.02 14.12
N TYR A 393 -8.26 -20.96 14.58
CA TYR A 393 -9.52 -21.29 13.93
C TYR A 393 -10.70 -21.11 14.88
N LEU A 394 -11.81 -20.56 14.36
CA LEU A 394 -13.15 -20.85 14.88
C LEU A 394 -13.81 -21.88 13.97
N TYR A 395 -14.62 -22.78 14.53
CA TYR A 395 -15.35 -23.78 13.74
C TYR A 395 -16.68 -24.15 14.37
N ASP A 396 -17.68 -24.43 13.53
CA ASP A 396 -19.01 -24.88 13.97
C ASP A 396 -18.94 -26.35 14.40
N PRO A 397 -18.98 -26.65 15.71
CA PRO A 397 -18.89 -28.02 16.19
C PRO A 397 -20.14 -28.87 15.88
N SER A 398 -21.21 -28.25 15.37
CA SER A 398 -22.41 -28.96 14.90
C SER A 398 -22.28 -29.50 13.48
N VAL A 399 -21.23 -29.10 12.73
CA VAL A 399 -21.00 -29.51 11.33
C VAL A 399 -19.70 -30.31 11.18
N VAL A 400 -18.61 -29.82 11.79
CA VAL A 400 -17.27 -30.41 11.66
C VAL A 400 -16.61 -30.61 13.01
N ARG A 401 -15.61 -31.51 13.04
CA ARG A 401 -14.69 -31.68 14.17
C ARG A 401 -13.27 -31.94 13.67
N LEU A 402 -12.29 -31.74 14.53
CA LEU A 402 -10.91 -32.14 14.27
C LEU A 402 -10.81 -33.67 14.22
N ARG A 403 -10.25 -34.20 13.13
CA ARG A 403 -10.04 -35.63 12.94
C ARG A 403 -8.94 -36.13 13.88
N ASN A 404 -9.18 -37.18 14.66
CA ASN A 404 -8.18 -37.77 15.57
C ASN A 404 -7.52 -36.76 16.52
N TYR A 405 -8.29 -35.81 17.08
CA TYR A 405 -7.80 -34.71 17.92
C TYR A 405 -6.62 -35.08 18.85
N ASN A 406 -5.47 -34.48 18.60
CA ASN A 406 -4.21 -34.67 19.31
C ASN A 406 -3.29 -33.44 19.09
N PRO A 407 -3.55 -32.32 19.76
CA PRO A 407 -2.82 -31.08 19.51
C PRO A 407 -1.32 -31.23 19.77
N GLY A 408 -0.50 -30.61 18.93
CA GLY A 408 0.94 -30.44 19.16
C GLY A 408 1.26 -29.30 20.13
N SER A 409 2.53 -29.13 20.50
CA SER A 409 3.06 -27.96 21.19
C SER A 409 3.71 -26.96 20.23
N SER A 410 4.15 -25.81 20.75
CA SER A 410 4.88 -24.77 20.00
C SER A 410 6.15 -25.25 19.30
N THR A 411 6.71 -26.39 19.72
CA THR A 411 7.97 -26.95 19.20
C THR A 411 7.77 -28.29 18.46
N ASP A 412 6.55 -28.82 18.44
CA ASP A 412 6.23 -30.06 17.76
C ASP A 412 6.03 -29.81 16.26
N SER A 413 6.90 -30.38 15.42
CA SER A 413 6.70 -30.37 13.97
C SER A 413 5.66 -31.40 13.55
N THR A 414 4.64 -30.93 12.83
CA THR A 414 3.60 -31.81 12.26
C THR A 414 4.09 -32.47 10.98
N SER A 415 3.71 -33.73 10.77
CA SER A 415 3.99 -34.49 9.55
C SER A 415 2.73 -35.19 9.05
N VAL A 416 2.68 -35.45 7.75
CA VAL A 416 1.62 -36.25 7.13
C VAL A 416 2.02 -37.73 7.22
N LEU A 417 1.16 -38.53 7.85
CA LEU A 417 1.36 -39.98 8.01
C LEU A 417 0.95 -40.73 6.74
N SER A 418 1.36 -42.00 6.64
CA SER A 418 1.11 -42.82 5.44
C SER A 418 -0.38 -43.09 5.16
N ASP A 419 -1.25 -42.92 6.16
CA ASP A 419 -2.71 -43.04 6.01
C ASP A 419 -3.40 -41.69 5.72
N GLY A 420 -2.61 -40.63 5.51
CA GLY A 420 -3.08 -39.26 5.32
C GLY A 420 -3.51 -38.56 6.60
N SER A 421 -3.38 -39.15 7.78
CA SER A 421 -3.63 -38.41 9.02
C SER A 421 -2.44 -37.50 9.37
N LEU A 422 -2.70 -36.42 10.11
CA LEU A 422 -1.64 -35.58 10.67
C LEU A 422 -1.06 -36.23 11.95
N SER A 423 0.25 -36.12 12.16
CA SER A 423 0.88 -36.60 13.40
C SER A 423 0.44 -35.84 14.65
N TYR A 424 0.05 -34.57 14.48
CA TYR A 424 -0.59 -33.71 15.47
C TYR A 424 -1.74 -32.95 14.79
N ASN A 425 -2.89 -32.87 15.45
CA ASN A 425 -4.07 -32.18 14.92
C ASN A 425 -4.86 -31.42 16.01
N PRO A 426 -4.86 -30.09 15.98
CA PRO A 426 -4.09 -29.24 15.08
C PRO A 426 -2.58 -29.34 15.36
N GLY A 427 -1.77 -28.77 14.47
CA GLY A 427 -0.31 -28.79 14.60
C GLY A 427 0.35 -27.62 13.88
N LEU A 428 1.65 -27.40 14.14
CA LEU A 428 2.46 -26.38 13.45
C LEU A 428 3.28 -27.00 12.32
N ILE A 429 3.49 -26.23 11.25
CA ILE A 429 4.34 -26.62 10.11
C ILE A 429 5.79 -26.18 10.38
N ASP A 430 6.67 -27.15 10.61
CA ASP A 430 8.12 -26.96 10.79
C ASP A 430 8.48 -25.76 11.71
N PRO A 431 8.00 -25.73 12.98
CA PRO A 431 8.07 -24.56 13.84
C PRO A 431 9.50 -24.14 14.23
N SER A 432 10.51 -24.98 13.98
CA SER A 432 11.93 -24.69 14.20
C SER A 432 12.67 -24.15 12.97
N ASN A 433 11.97 -23.98 11.85
CA ASN A 433 12.56 -23.45 10.62
C ASN A 433 12.93 -21.96 10.79
N GLU A 434 14.09 -21.55 10.29
CA GLU A 434 14.57 -20.15 10.33
C GLU A 434 13.65 -19.18 9.57
N ALA A 435 12.83 -19.68 8.64
CA ALA A 435 11.79 -18.89 7.98
C ALA A 435 10.77 -18.28 8.98
N TRP A 436 10.67 -18.84 10.19
CA TRP A 436 9.76 -18.38 11.25
C TRP A 436 10.46 -17.57 12.35
N ASP A 437 11.74 -17.20 12.17
CA ASP A 437 12.44 -16.31 13.10
C ASP A 437 11.67 -15.00 13.22
N ASP A 438 11.26 -14.65 14.45
CA ASP A 438 10.41 -13.49 14.75
C ASP A 438 9.17 -13.41 13.85
N SER A 439 8.54 -14.55 13.58
CA SER A 439 7.36 -14.64 12.72
C SER A 439 6.37 -15.72 13.18
N ARG A 440 5.13 -15.62 12.69
CA ARG A 440 4.05 -16.52 13.08
C ARG A 440 4.20 -17.85 12.37
N LYS A 441 4.07 -18.94 13.13
CA LYS A 441 4.18 -20.31 12.62
C LYS A 441 2.82 -20.75 12.04
N PRO A 442 2.75 -21.32 10.81
CA PRO A 442 1.49 -21.74 10.21
C PRO A 442 0.80 -22.84 11.00
N LEU A 443 -0.51 -22.69 11.18
CA LEU A 443 -1.36 -23.66 11.88
C LEU A 443 -2.07 -24.56 10.87
N VAL A 444 -1.84 -25.87 10.95
CA VAL A 444 -2.55 -26.86 10.13
C VAL A 444 -3.60 -27.60 10.97
N ALA A 445 -4.76 -27.85 10.35
CA ALA A 445 -5.79 -28.72 10.90
C ALA A 445 -6.36 -29.67 9.83
N GLN A 446 -6.72 -30.88 10.26
CA GLN A 446 -7.48 -31.84 9.47
C GLN A 446 -8.88 -32.00 10.08
N TRP A 447 -9.90 -31.76 9.26
CA TRP A 447 -11.29 -31.78 9.68
C TRP A 447 -12.01 -33.01 9.16
N GLU A 448 -13.09 -33.39 9.85
CA GLU A 448 -14.05 -34.35 9.36
C GLU A 448 -15.49 -33.91 9.63
N THR A 449 -16.41 -34.28 8.74
CA THR A 449 -17.85 -34.19 9.03
C THR A 449 -18.21 -35.08 10.21
N LEU A 450 -19.29 -34.76 10.93
CA LEU A 450 -19.64 -35.51 12.16
C LEU A 450 -19.93 -37.00 11.93
N ASP A 451 -20.30 -37.39 10.70
CA ASP A 451 -20.49 -38.79 10.29
C ASP A 451 -19.18 -39.52 9.93
N GLY A 452 -18.04 -38.81 9.94
CA GLY A 452 -16.70 -39.33 9.67
C GLY A 452 -16.43 -39.71 8.21
N LYS A 453 -17.28 -39.27 7.27
CA LYS A 453 -17.17 -39.68 5.86
C LYS A 453 -16.37 -38.75 4.97
N ASN A 454 -16.27 -37.47 5.33
CA ASN A 454 -15.61 -36.49 4.47
C ASN A 454 -14.53 -35.79 5.27
N THR A 455 -13.34 -35.71 4.70
CA THR A 455 -12.19 -35.07 5.33
C THR A 455 -11.58 -34.00 4.43
N PHE A 456 -10.98 -32.98 5.05
CA PHE A 456 -10.26 -31.92 4.35
C PHE A 456 -9.20 -31.30 5.27
N TYR A 457 -8.23 -30.61 4.67
CA TYR A 457 -7.14 -29.95 5.37
C TYR A 457 -7.26 -28.43 5.22
N THR A 458 -6.94 -27.73 6.30
CA THR A 458 -6.78 -26.28 6.30
C THR A 458 -5.39 -25.92 6.80
N ILE A 459 -4.76 -24.92 6.20
CA ILE A 459 -3.48 -24.37 6.63
C ILE A 459 -3.62 -22.85 6.74
N ASN A 460 -3.61 -22.33 7.96
CA ASN A 460 -3.74 -20.91 8.26
C ASN A 460 -2.34 -20.29 8.37
N VAL A 461 -2.07 -19.32 7.51
CA VAL A 461 -0.79 -18.61 7.45
C VAL A 461 -0.93 -17.18 7.94
N HIS A 462 0.17 -16.64 8.47
CA HIS A 462 0.33 -15.22 8.71
C HIS A 462 1.81 -14.88 8.52
N PHE A 463 2.19 -14.49 7.30
CA PHE A 463 3.59 -14.28 6.94
C PHE A 463 4.16 -12.97 7.50
N THR A 464 5.48 -12.83 7.44
CA THR A 464 6.15 -11.62 7.95
C THR A 464 5.76 -10.39 7.14
N SER A 465 5.49 -9.28 7.84
CA SER A 465 4.99 -8.07 7.20
C SER A 465 6.05 -7.33 6.39
N LYS A 466 5.61 -6.37 5.58
CA LYS A 466 6.45 -5.62 4.65
C LYS A 466 7.15 -4.42 5.31
N TYR A 467 7.41 -4.46 6.63
CA TYR A 467 8.13 -3.38 7.32
C TYR A 467 9.52 -3.16 6.70
N ASP A 468 10.09 -1.97 6.91
CA ASP A 468 11.33 -1.51 6.25
C ASP A 468 11.26 -1.33 4.72
N SER A 469 10.07 -1.49 4.11
CA SER A 469 9.85 -1.12 2.71
C SER A 469 10.05 0.38 2.48
N THR A 470 10.48 0.76 1.28
CA THR A 470 10.47 2.17 0.84
C THR A 470 9.16 2.49 0.12
N SER A 471 8.83 3.78 -0.04
CA SER A 471 7.68 4.19 -0.85
C SER A 471 7.80 3.71 -2.30
N LEU A 472 6.66 3.51 -2.96
CA LEU A 472 6.60 3.16 -4.38
C LEU A 472 7.22 4.24 -5.29
N GLU A 473 7.35 5.46 -4.78
CA GLU A 473 7.96 6.63 -5.44
C GLU A 473 9.34 7.00 -4.85
N GLY A 474 9.99 6.03 -4.18
CA GLY A 474 11.30 6.22 -3.57
C GLY A 474 12.47 6.27 -4.55
N ASP A 475 13.63 6.72 -4.05
CA ASP A 475 14.91 6.77 -4.77
C ASP A 475 15.44 5.36 -5.17
N PRO A 476 15.39 4.33 -4.30
CA PRO A 476 15.66 2.94 -4.69
C PRO A 476 14.72 2.42 -5.77
N ARG A 477 15.27 1.89 -6.88
CA ARG A 477 14.51 1.29 -7.98
C ARG A 477 14.98 -0.15 -8.29
N PRO A 478 14.06 -1.12 -8.38
CA PRO A 478 12.69 -1.06 -7.85
C PRO A 478 12.69 -0.72 -6.34
N PRO A 479 11.59 -0.18 -5.79
CA PRO A 479 11.44 0.05 -4.35
C PRO A 479 11.83 -1.17 -3.51
N VAL A 480 12.36 -0.92 -2.31
CA VAL A 480 12.63 -1.99 -1.35
C VAL A 480 11.30 -2.61 -0.94
N ASN A 481 11.10 -3.87 -1.29
CA ASN A 481 10.05 -4.73 -0.73
C ASN A 481 10.64 -5.45 0.50
N GLY A 482 10.39 -4.91 1.69
CA GLY A 482 10.98 -5.38 2.94
C GLY A 482 10.62 -6.83 3.24
N TRP A 483 11.61 -7.60 3.71
CA TRP A 483 11.47 -9.01 4.14
C TRP A 483 10.95 -9.98 3.06
N VAL A 484 11.07 -9.60 1.79
CA VAL A 484 10.60 -10.43 0.67
C VAL A 484 11.29 -11.80 0.60
N GLU A 485 12.61 -11.86 0.86
CA GLU A 485 13.34 -13.13 0.88
C GLU A 485 12.83 -14.07 1.99
N ASN A 486 12.51 -13.54 3.17
CA ASN A 486 11.89 -14.30 4.25
C ASN A 486 10.51 -14.84 3.82
N ARG A 487 9.67 -14.02 3.19
CA ARG A 487 8.35 -14.48 2.67
C ARG A 487 8.51 -15.56 1.60
N VAL A 488 9.51 -15.48 0.73
CA VAL A 488 9.82 -16.56 -0.23
C VAL A 488 10.13 -17.87 0.51
N ASP A 489 10.93 -17.83 1.57
CA ASP A 489 11.28 -19.04 2.33
C ASP A 489 10.09 -19.58 3.13
N GLN A 490 9.26 -18.71 3.70
CA GLN A 490 7.99 -19.07 4.33
C GLN A 490 7.04 -19.77 3.34
N ALA A 491 6.90 -19.22 2.13
CA ALA A 491 6.12 -19.81 1.05
C ALA A 491 6.58 -21.23 0.70
N LYS A 492 7.90 -21.46 0.55
CA LYS A 492 8.47 -22.78 0.26
C LYS A 492 8.19 -23.80 1.36
N VAL A 493 8.32 -23.40 2.64
CA VAL A 493 8.05 -24.31 3.78
C VAL A 493 6.60 -24.77 3.76
N VAL A 494 5.64 -23.86 3.55
CA VAL A 494 4.22 -24.21 3.47
C VAL A 494 3.91 -25.05 2.22
N ALA A 495 4.43 -24.66 1.05
CA ALA A 495 4.26 -25.41 -0.20
C ALA A 495 4.78 -26.85 -0.11
N LYS A 496 5.93 -27.05 0.56
CA LYS A 496 6.47 -28.38 0.84
C LYS A 496 5.55 -29.22 1.73
N PHE A 497 4.92 -28.61 2.73
CA PHE A 497 3.96 -29.31 3.56
C PHE A 497 2.70 -29.69 2.77
N VAL A 498 2.16 -28.79 1.95
CA VAL A 498 1.04 -29.06 1.04
C VAL A 498 1.35 -30.22 0.11
N THR A 499 2.52 -30.22 -0.54
CA THR A 499 2.92 -31.31 -1.44
C THR A 499 3.06 -32.64 -0.72
N SER A 500 3.46 -32.66 0.55
CA SER A 500 3.48 -33.90 1.36
C SER A 500 2.08 -34.49 1.59
N ILE A 501 1.03 -33.66 1.66
CA ILE A 501 -0.36 -34.14 1.68
C ILE A 501 -0.72 -34.74 0.32
N LEU A 502 -0.43 -34.02 -0.77
CA LEU A 502 -0.75 -34.43 -2.14
C LEU A 502 0.01 -35.70 -2.59
N ASP A 503 1.20 -35.93 -2.06
CA ASP A 503 1.99 -37.13 -2.34
C ASP A 503 1.36 -38.39 -1.72
N VAL A 504 0.65 -38.25 -0.60
CA VAL A 504 -0.12 -39.34 0.03
C VAL A 504 -1.49 -39.50 -0.63
N ASN A 505 -2.16 -38.39 -0.94
CA ASN A 505 -3.45 -38.38 -1.64
C ASN A 505 -3.54 -37.19 -2.60
N SER A 506 -3.43 -37.47 -3.90
CA SER A 506 -3.49 -36.44 -4.95
C SER A 506 -4.85 -35.75 -5.07
N ASP A 507 -5.91 -36.36 -4.55
CA ASP A 507 -7.28 -35.83 -4.54
C ASP A 507 -7.65 -35.24 -3.17
N ALA A 508 -6.66 -35.00 -2.30
CA ALA A 508 -6.88 -34.36 -1.01
C ALA A 508 -7.50 -32.96 -1.20
N LYS A 509 -8.55 -32.67 -0.43
CA LYS A 509 -9.17 -31.35 -0.33
C LYS A 509 -8.34 -30.49 0.62
N ILE A 510 -7.58 -29.56 0.06
CA ILE A 510 -6.65 -28.69 0.81
C ILE A 510 -7.02 -27.22 0.56
N ILE A 511 -7.09 -26.45 1.65
CA ILE A 511 -7.26 -25.00 1.65
C ILE A 511 -6.09 -24.40 2.43
N THR A 512 -5.30 -23.54 1.80
CA THR A 512 -4.33 -22.69 2.49
C THR A 512 -4.82 -21.26 2.40
N ALA A 513 -5.03 -20.59 3.52
CA ALA A 513 -5.55 -19.22 3.54
C ALA A 513 -5.00 -18.41 4.70
N GLY A 514 -5.16 -17.10 4.63
CA GLY A 514 -4.71 -16.14 5.63
C GLY A 514 -3.93 -14.98 5.01
N ASP A 515 -3.29 -14.22 5.88
CA ASP A 515 -2.48 -13.06 5.51
C ASP A 515 -1.08 -13.51 5.06
N PHE A 516 -0.84 -13.51 3.75
CA PHE A 516 0.47 -13.82 3.17
C PHE A 516 1.40 -12.61 3.16
N ASN A 517 0.93 -11.42 3.54
CA ASN A 517 1.66 -10.17 3.53
C ASN A 517 2.35 -9.88 2.19
N GLU A 518 1.78 -10.37 1.09
CA GLU A 518 2.33 -10.17 -0.24
C GLU A 518 1.27 -10.37 -1.33
N TYR A 519 1.47 -9.72 -2.47
CA TYR A 519 0.54 -9.75 -3.59
C TYR A 519 0.70 -11.03 -4.43
N ALA A 520 -0.39 -11.52 -5.01
CA ALA A 520 -0.43 -12.77 -5.80
C ALA A 520 0.56 -12.79 -6.99
N PHE A 521 0.93 -11.62 -7.51
CA PHE A 521 1.83 -11.45 -8.65
C PHE A 521 3.29 -11.10 -8.26
N VAL A 522 3.67 -11.26 -6.99
CA VAL A 522 5.04 -11.03 -6.50
C VAL A 522 5.67 -12.36 -6.08
N GLU A 523 7.00 -12.44 -6.18
CA GLU A 523 7.78 -13.69 -6.10
C GLU A 523 7.36 -14.66 -4.97
N PRO A 524 7.13 -14.25 -3.70
CA PRO A 524 6.70 -15.18 -2.66
C PRO A 524 5.45 -16.00 -3.02
N LEU A 525 4.43 -15.39 -3.63
CA LEU A 525 3.20 -16.08 -4.01
C LEU A 525 3.35 -16.85 -5.32
N GLU A 526 4.14 -16.35 -6.28
CA GLU A 526 4.48 -17.12 -7.49
C GLU A 526 5.22 -18.43 -7.13
N VAL A 527 6.16 -18.34 -6.19
CA VAL A 527 6.86 -19.50 -5.61
C VAL A 527 5.87 -20.42 -4.90
N PHE A 528 5.00 -19.87 -4.04
CA PHE A 528 3.98 -20.67 -3.34
C PHE A 528 3.10 -21.46 -4.31
N VAL A 529 2.53 -20.80 -5.33
CA VAL A 529 1.63 -21.43 -6.32
C VAL A 529 2.38 -22.50 -7.12
N SER A 530 3.58 -22.17 -7.62
CA SER A 530 4.35 -23.08 -8.45
C SER A 530 4.82 -24.34 -7.71
N GLU A 531 5.19 -24.22 -6.43
CA GLU A 531 5.68 -25.34 -5.62
C GLU A 531 4.56 -26.13 -4.93
N SER A 532 3.47 -25.48 -4.49
CA SER A 532 2.39 -26.14 -3.75
C SER A 532 1.42 -26.92 -4.64
N LYS A 533 1.32 -26.56 -5.94
CA LYS A 533 0.31 -27.04 -6.89
C LYS A 533 -1.13 -26.62 -6.54
N LEU A 534 -1.32 -25.72 -5.58
CA LEU A 534 -2.63 -25.12 -5.32
C LEU A 534 -2.92 -24.03 -6.35
N GLN A 535 -4.20 -23.69 -6.49
CA GLN A 535 -4.69 -22.66 -7.38
C GLN A 535 -5.24 -21.50 -6.56
N ASP A 536 -4.97 -20.28 -7.00
CA ASP A 536 -5.58 -19.06 -6.44
C ASP A 536 -7.10 -19.12 -6.62
N LEU A 537 -7.84 -19.01 -5.52
CA LEU A 537 -9.29 -19.08 -5.55
C LEU A 537 -9.93 -17.87 -6.25
N GLU A 538 -9.31 -16.69 -6.21
CA GLU A 538 -9.80 -15.50 -6.92
C GLU A 538 -9.82 -15.78 -8.45
N GLU A 539 -8.78 -16.45 -8.96
CA GLU A 539 -8.73 -16.90 -10.35
C GLU A 539 -9.73 -18.01 -10.65
N VAL A 540 -9.79 -19.04 -9.80
CA VAL A 540 -10.70 -20.19 -9.96
C VAL A 540 -12.17 -19.74 -10.01
N THR A 541 -12.53 -18.75 -9.20
CA THR A 541 -13.90 -18.23 -9.10
C THR A 541 -14.19 -17.07 -10.05
N GLY A 542 -13.16 -16.57 -10.76
CA GLY A 542 -13.29 -15.56 -11.79
C GLY A 542 -13.55 -14.15 -11.24
N ILE A 543 -13.03 -13.83 -10.05
CA ILE A 543 -13.07 -12.47 -9.52
C ILE A 543 -12.27 -11.56 -10.49
N PRO A 544 -12.88 -10.46 -10.99
CA PRO A 544 -12.16 -9.51 -11.84
C PRO A 544 -10.93 -8.97 -11.14
N ALA A 545 -9.81 -8.77 -11.86
CA ALA A 545 -8.56 -8.31 -11.25
C ALA A 545 -8.69 -6.97 -10.49
N THR A 546 -9.62 -6.10 -10.87
CA THR A 546 -9.91 -4.85 -10.16
C THR A 546 -10.71 -5.04 -8.87
N GLU A 547 -11.32 -6.20 -8.65
CA GLU A 547 -12.10 -6.51 -7.44
C GLU A 547 -11.36 -7.45 -6.48
N ARG A 548 -10.06 -7.68 -6.71
CA ARG A 548 -9.18 -8.50 -5.87
C ARG A 548 -8.44 -7.61 -4.87
N TYR A 549 -9.09 -7.31 -3.75
CA TYR A 549 -8.49 -6.55 -2.66
C TYR A 549 -9.13 -6.88 -1.32
N THR A 550 -8.31 -6.85 -0.28
CA THR A 550 -8.70 -7.02 1.11
C THR A 550 -8.11 -5.94 2.01
N TYR A 551 -7.27 -5.04 1.48
CA TYR A 551 -6.50 -4.08 2.26
C TYR A 551 -6.49 -2.73 1.57
N LEU A 552 -6.48 -1.62 2.31
CA LEU A 552 -6.36 -0.27 1.77
C LEU A 552 -5.11 0.42 2.32
N TYR A 553 -4.13 0.69 1.44
CA TYR A 553 -2.86 1.30 1.84
C TYR A 553 -2.38 2.33 0.83
N ASN A 554 -2.11 3.53 1.32
CA ASN A 554 -1.77 4.69 0.49
C ASN A 554 -2.76 4.85 -0.69
N GLN A 555 -2.27 4.78 -1.92
CA GLN A 555 -3.07 4.93 -3.14
C GLN A 555 -3.75 3.65 -3.63
N ASN A 556 -3.50 2.50 -2.98
CA ASN A 556 -3.88 1.20 -3.51
C ASN A 556 -4.89 0.49 -2.62
N CYS A 557 -5.91 -0.08 -3.28
CA CYS A 557 -6.60 -1.26 -2.79
C CYS A 557 -5.71 -2.48 -3.11
N GLU A 558 -5.28 -3.21 -2.10
CA GLU A 558 -4.28 -4.27 -2.15
C GLU A 558 -4.89 -5.62 -1.72
N SER A 559 -4.32 -6.73 -2.17
CA SER A 559 -4.70 -8.09 -1.73
C SER A 559 -3.53 -8.73 -0.98
N LEU A 560 -3.65 -8.81 0.34
CA LEU A 560 -2.69 -9.46 1.24
C LEU A 560 -3.22 -10.80 1.78
N ASP A 561 -4.54 -10.93 1.87
CA ASP A 561 -5.23 -12.13 2.33
C ASP A 561 -5.65 -12.96 1.12
N HIS A 562 -5.15 -14.19 1.05
CA HIS A 562 -5.37 -15.06 -0.10
C HIS A 562 -5.96 -16.40 0.32
N MET A 563 -6.70 -17.05 -0.58
CA MET A 563 -7.13 -18.44 -0.41
C MET A 563 -6.67 -19.28 -1.60
N TYR A 564 -5.83 -20.26 -1.34
CA TYR A 564 -5.34 -21.21 -2.34
C TYR A 564 -5.91 -22.60 -2.10
N VAL A 565 -6.37 -23.24 -3.17
CA VAL A 565 -7.10 -24.51 -3.08
C VAL A 565 -6.54 -25.60 -3.98
N SER A 566 -6.64 -26.84 -3.51
CA SER A 566 -6.32 -28.02 -4.31
C SER A 566 -7.30 -28.17 -5.48
N SER A 567 -6.90 -28.90 -6.54
CA SER A 567 -7.78 -29.19 -7.68
C SER A 567 -9.09 -29.87 -7.29
N ALA A 568 -9.12 -30.63 -6.19
CA ALA A 568 -10.32 -31.30 -5.68
C ALA A 568 -11.44 -30.34 -5.23
N LEU A 569 -11.11 -29.05 -5.03
CA LEU A 569 -12.03 -28.05 -4.50
C LEU A 569 -12.46 -26.98 -5.53
N THR A 570 -11.94 -27.01 -6.76
CA THR A 570 -12.23 -25.95 -7.74
C THR A 570 -13.63 -26.04 -8.33
N SER A 571 -14.16 -27.25 -8.49
CA SER A 571 -15.45 -27.48 -9.13
C SER A 571 -16.61 -26.93 -8.27
N GLY A 572 -17.24 -25.86 -8.75
CA GLY A 572 -18.39 -25.25 -8.09
C GLY A 572 -18.03 -24.35 -6.90
N ALA A 573 -16.74 -24.06 -6.71
CA ALA A 573 -16.29 -23.11 -5.71
C ALA A 573 -16.86 -21.71 -5.98
N LYS A 574 -17.09 -20.96 -4.91
CA LYS A 574 -17.48 -19.56 -4.95
C LYS A 574 -16.72 -18.80 -3.88
N MET A 575 -16.54 -17.50 -4.09
CA MET A 575 -15.79 -16.61 -3.22
C MET A 575 -16.38 -15.21 -3.27
N GLU A 576 -16.40 -14.53 -2.13
CA GLU A 576 -16.82 -13.14 -1.99
C GLU A 576 -15.91 -12.44 -0.96
N HIS A 577 -15.30 -11.30 -1.35
CA HIS A 577 -14.71 -10.35 -0.40
C HIS A 577 -15.82 -9.47 0.20
N ILE A 578 -15.78 -9.28 1.50
CA ILE A 578 -16.80 -8.55 2.25
C ILE A 578 -16.19 -7.26 2.78
N HIS A 579 -16.38 -6.17 2.04
CA HIS A 579 -15.72 -4.87 2.28
C HIS A 579 -16.29 -4.06 3.45
N VAL A 580 -16.24 -4.63 4.66
CA VAL A 580 -16.74 -4.02 5.91
C VAL A 580 -15.79 -2.98 6.52
N ASN A 581 -14.52 -2.97 6.10
CA ASN A 581 -13.47 -2.14 6.69
C ASN A 581 -12.88 -1.12 5.70
N SER A 582 -12.56 -1.51 4.46
CA SER A 582 -11.86 -0.61 3.52
C SER A 582 -12.68 0.63 3.14
N TRP A 583 -14.01 0.51 3.11
CA TRP A 583 -14.89 1.57 2.60
C TRP A 583 -15.48 2.48 3.70
N VAL A 584 -15.30 2.15 4.97
CA VAL A 584 -15.86 2.93 6.08
C VAL A 584 -14.93 4.08 6.51
N SER A 585 -15.33 4.89 7.50
CA SER A 585 -14.39 5.87 8.07
C SER A 585 -13.31 5.16 8.89
N THR A 586 -12.19 5.82 9.17
CA THR A 586 -11.17 5.32 10.11
C THR A 586 -11.76 5.05 11.50
N ASP A 587 -12.74 5.85 11.95
CA ASP A 587 -13.38 5.65 13.26
C ASP A 587 -14.34 4.44 13.28
N ASP A 588 -14.88 4.04 12.12
CA ASP A 588 -15.80 2.91 11.96
C ASP A 588 -15.06 1.59 11.60
N GLU A 589 -13.78 1.68 11.20
CA GLU A 589 -12.93 0.55 10.86
C GLU A 589 -12.64 -0.30 12.09
N LEU A 590 -12.86 -1.62 11.98
CA LEU A 590 -12.67 -2.55 13.10
C LEU A 590 -11.45 -3.45 12.96
N SER A 591 -10.93 -3.56 11.74
CA SER A 591 -9.66 -4.17 11.36
C SER A 591 -9.24 -3.49 10.05
N ASP A 592 -7.96 -3.39 9.77
CA ASP A 592 -7.44 -2.85 8.51
C ASP A 592 -7.61 -3.81 7.31
N HIS A 593 -8.04 -5.05 7.56
CA HIS A 593 -8.33 -6.06 6.54
C HIS A 593 -9.83 -6.29 6.33
N ASP A 594 -10.27 -6.47 5.09
CA ASP A 594 -11.59 -6.97 4.76
C ASP A 594 -11.61 -8.52 4.76
N PRO A 595 -12.60 -9.15 5.40
CA PRO A 595 -12.75 -10.60 5.40
C PRO A 595 -13.22 -11.17 4.07
N THR A 596 -12.93 -12.45 3.87
CA THR A 596 -13.35 -13.22 2.70
C THR A 596 -14.17 -14.44 3.11
N VAL A 597 -15.19 -14.79 2.31
CA VAL A 597 -15.96 -16.04 2.46
C VAL A 597 -15.90 -16.84 1.17
N ALA A 598 -15.57 -18.12 1.28
CA ALA A 598 -15.64 -19.09 0.21
C ALA A 598 -16.66 -20.19 0.50
N LEU A 599 -17.18 -20.80 -0.56
CA LEU A 599 -18.10 -21.94 -0.49
C LEU A 599 -17.56 -23.11 -1.29
N PHE A 600 -17.53 -24.28 -0.67
CA PHE A 600 -16.99 -25.50 -1.27
C PHE A 600 -17.93 -26.70 -1.12
N ASN A 601 -17.79 -27.65 -2.04
CA ASN A 601 -18.29 -29.01 -1.89
C ASN A 601 -17.17 -29.91 -1.34
N MET A 602 -17.32 -30.31 -0.08
CA MET A 602 -16.41 -31.19 0.66
C MET A 602 -16.77 -32.68 0.54
N CYS A 603 -17.85 -33.07 -0.14
CA CYS A 603 -18.26 -34.47 -0.20
C CYS A 603 -17.25 -35.34 -0.97
N GLU A 604 -16.98 -36.55 -0.49
CA GLU A 604 -16.17 -37.58 -1.19
C GLU A 604 -16.83 -38.14 -2.45
#